data_AF-A0A1F8UKL8-F1
#
_entry.id   AF-A0A1F8UKL8-F1
#
_cell.length_a   1.000
_cell.length_b   1.000
_cell.length_c   1.000
_cell.angle_alpha   90.00
_cell.angle_beta   90.00
_cell.angle_gamma   90.00
#
_symmetry.space_group_name_H-M   'P 1'
#
loop_
_entity.id
_entity.type
_entity.pdbx_description
1 polymer ?
#
loop_
_entity_poly.entity_id
_entity_poly.type
_entity_poly.pdbx_seq_one_letter_code
_entity_poly.pdbx_strand_id
1 'polypeptide(L)'
;MPYQRFSAKDAALFADKHSDLFGDHSQLTAELLGTNNLNQVFRVKNNRGTSLVVKQALPEAAGLIQHWQVSLHRAQIEADVLKHHAKICPEYLVEVLFYDAEFSALLLEDLSDCMVLQSAFNAAVLPQDTGLHLGRYLANTSFYSSDFVLTGPVKKARQLQFSNPELCLVTEDLVFTDPYCNHERNSLNFAQLPQIGDLWQNDALQAEVAQLKAGFLAKPQALLHGDLHCGNVLVSHEQHKVIGAEFGCYGPIGFDTGTFIASLILNFLAQDPAKSVSLRHNLLHQIDLFWQEFSLTFSTLMQKETTDQNFQNSIYQQWYLQQLWQDTLGYAGCELIRRTLGWAESEALKQLEDRNFKLQVQHQLLVLGQHLIMQRKQMTFPELLLKLAE
;
A
#
# COMPACT_ATOMS: atom_id res chain seq x y z
N MET A 1 -17.71 27.37 -2.87
CA MET A 1 -18.55 27.25 -1.67
C MET A 1 -17.68 26.68 -0.54
N PRO A 2 -18.05 26.80 0.74
CA PRO A 2 -17.34 26.05 1.79
C PRO A 2 -17.45 24.54 1.52
N TYR A 3 -16.43 23.79 1.93
CA TYR A 3 -16.45 22.32 1.88
C TYR A 3 -17.74 21.77 2.50
N GLN A 4 -18.36 20.80 1.83
CA GLN A 4 -19.56 20.10 2.31
C GLN A 4 -19.35 18.59 2.25
N ARG A 5 -19.56 17.93 3.40
CA ARG A 5 -19.62 16.47 3.46
C ARG A 5 -20.86 15.97 2.71
N PHE A 6 -20.66 15.03 1.78
CA PHE A 6 -21.75 14.45 1.01
C PHE A 6 -22.65 13.54 1.85
N SER A 7 -23.95 13.71 1.69
CA SER A 7 -24.95 12.66 1.92
C SER A 7 -25.03 11.73 0.70
N ALA A 8 -25.77 10.62 0.81
CA ALA A 8 -26.07 9.75 -0.34
C ALA A 8 -26.71 10.53 -1.50
N LYS A 9 -27.61 11.48 -1.20
CA LYS A 9 -28.24 12.33 -2.22
C LYS A 9 -27.21 13.23 -2.91
N ASP A 10 -26.29 13.82 -2.16
CA ASP A 10 -25.25 14.68 -2.71
C ASP A 10 -24.28 13.88 -3.60
N ALA A 11 -23.92 12.66 -3.18
CA ALA A 11 -23.09 11.76 -3.99
C ALA A 11 -23.76 11.39 -5.31
N ALA A 12 -25.08 11.11 -5.31
CA ALA A 12 -25.83 10.85 -6.54
C ALA A 12 -25.83 12.07 -7.49
N LEU A 13 -26.10 13.26 -6.95
CA LEU A 13 -26.08 14.51 -7.73
C LEU A 13 -24.69 14.83 -8.29
N PHE A 14 -23.65 14.58 -7.49
CA PHE A 14 -22.26 14.74 -7.91
C PHE A 14 -21.94 13.81 -9.09
N ALA A 15 -22.26 12.52 -8.96
CA ALA A 15 -21.97 11.54 -10.01
C ALA A 15 -22.75 11.83 -11.31
N ASP A 16 -24.03 12.25 -11.21
CA ASP A 16 -24.87 12.66 -12.35
C ASP A 16 -24.29 13.86 -13.09
N LYS A 17 -23.85 14.88 -12.33
CA LYS A 17 -23.29 16.11 -12.88
C LYS A 17 -21.96 15.88 -13.63
N HIS A 18 -21.19 14.88 -13.21
CA HIS A 18 -19.81 14.68 -13.64
C HIS A 18 -19.60 13.42 -14.50
N SER A 19 -20.69 12.74 -14.91
CA SER A 19 -20.62 11.62 -15.84
C SER A 19 -21.92 11.43 -16.64
N ASP A 20 -21.77 11.37 -17.96
CA ASP A 20 -22.87 11.06 -18.87
C ASP A 20 -23.20 9.55 -18.91
N LEU A 21 -22.42 8.69 -18.23
CA LEU A 21 -22.56 7.23 -18.29
C LEU A 21 -23.90 6.73 -17.74
N PHE A 22 -24.53 7.50 -16.84
CA PHE A 22 -25.85 7.15 -16.36
C PHE A 22 -26.92 7.36 -17.43
N GLY A 23 -26.72 8.30 -18.35
CA GLY A 23 -27.64 8.71 -19.40
C GLY A 23 -28.86 9.49 -18.90
N ASP A 24 -29.49 10.24 -19.82
CA ASP A 24 -30.58 11.17 -19.52
C ASP A 24 -31.75 10.53 -18.75
N HIS A 25 -32.33 11.32 -17.84
CA HIS A 25 -33.51 11.00 -17.03
C HIS A 25 -33.42 9.72 -16.18
N SER A 26 -32.20 9.27 -15.88
CA SER A 26 -31.99 8.14 -14.98
C SER A 26 -32.44 8.44 -13.56
N GLN A 27 -33.06 7.44 -12.92
CA GLN A 27 -33.24 7.48 -11.48
C GLN A 27 -31.99 6.92 -10.82
N LEU A 28 -31.32 7.75 -10.03
CA LEU A 28 -30.11 7.37 -9.30
C LEU A 28 -30.43 7.01 -7.85
N THR A 29 -29.79 5.96 -7.36
CA THR A 29 -29.68 5.64 -5.95
C THR A 29 -28.23 5.66 -5.54
N ALA A 30 -27.96 6.01 -4.27
CA ALA A 30 -26.63 5.99 -3.72
C ALA A 30 -26.62 5.26 -2.37
N GLU A 31 -25.61 4.43 -2.18
CA GLU A 31 -25.38 3.63 -0.98
C GLU A 31 -24.00 3.96 -0.41
N LEU A 32 -23.91 4.20 0.89
CA LEU A 32 -22.64 4.36 1.58
C LEU A 32 -22.00 2.97 1.76
N LEU A 33 -20.92 2.69 1.03
CA LEU A 33 -20.19 1.42 1.14
C LEU A 33 -19.34 1.36 2.40
N GLY A 34 -18.80 2.51 2.82
CA GLY A 34 -17.98 2.56 4.01
C GLY A 34 -17.43 3.95 4.29
N THR A 35 -16.99 4.11 5.52
CA THR A 35 -16.17 5.23 5.95
C THR A 35 -14.99 4.66 6.71
N ASN A 36 -13.78 4.89 6.21
CA ASN A 36 -12.60 4.88 7.05
C ASN A 36 -12.44 6.32 7.53
N ASN A 37 -11.91 6.58 8.72
CA ASN A 37 -11.98 7.94 9.27
C ASN A 37 -11.45 9.03 8.30
N LEU A 38 -10.58 8.71 7.34
CA LEU A 38 -10.10 9.64 6.31
C LEU A 38 -11.09 9.94 5.18
N ASN A 39 -11.93 8.99 4.77
CA ASN A 39 -12.73 9.08 3.56
C ASN A 39 -14.10 8.43 3.73
N GLN A 40 -15.07 8.85 2.91
CA GLN A 40 -16.33 8.13 2.71
C GLN A 40 -16.49 7.73 1.26
N VAL A 41 -17.04 6.54 1.04
CA VAL A 41 -17.19 5.93 -0.29
C VAL A 41 -18.64 5.57 -0.53
N PHE A 42 -19.22 6.10 -1.59
CA PHE A 42 -20.57 5.79 -2.04
C PHE A 42 -20.53 5.04 -3.36
N ARG A 43 -21.41 4.04 -3.51
CA ARG A 43 -21.78 3.52 -4.83
C ARG A 43 -23.00 4.28 -5.31
N VAL A 44 -22.95 4.83 -6.50
CA VAL A 44 -24.09 5.46 -7.19
C VAL A 44 -24.50 4.58 -8.35
N LYS A 45 -25.77 4.23 -8.44
CA LYS A 45 -26.30 3.31 -9.46
C LYS A 45 -27.56 3.89 -10.10
N ASN A 46 -27.71 3.72 -11.41
CA ASN A 46 -28.98 3.99 -12.08
C ASN A 46 -29.88 2.75 -12.11
N ASN A 47 -31.16 2.96 -12.39
CA ASN A 47 -32.15 1.90 -12.60
C ASN A 47 -31.90 1.01 -13.85
N ARG A 48 -30.84 1.27 -14.63
CA ARG A 48 -30.46 0.52 -15.84
C ARG A 48 -29.27 -0.41 -15.65
N GLY A 49 -28.63 -0.38 -14.47
CA GLY A 49 -27.51 -1.25 -14.13
C GLY A 49 -26.14 -0.57 -14.14
N THR A 50 -25.98 0.62 -14.72
CA THR A 50 -24.74 1.40 -14.66
C THR A 50 -24.49 1.88 -13.23
N SER A 51 -23.27 1.70 -12.73
CA SER A 51 -22.84 2.21 -11.44
C SER A 51 -21.44 2.81 -11.49
N LEU A 52 -21.20 3.79 -10.61
CA LEU A 52 -19.93 4.48 -10.39
C LEU A 52 -19.67 4.62 -8.89
N VAL A 53 -18.43 4.91 -8.52
CA VAL A 53 -18.03 5.13 -7.12
C VAL A 53 -17.67 6.59 -6.89
N VAL A 54 -18.20 7.16 -5.81
CA VAL A 54 -17.84 8.50 -5.33
C VAL A 54 -17.05 8.36 -4.04
N LYS A 55 -15.77 8.73 -4.05
CA LYS A 55 -14.91 8.78 -2.86
C LYS A 55 -14.69 10.23 -2.46
N GLN A 56 -14.96 10.60 -1.21
CA GLN A 56 -14.74 11.95 -0.69
C GLN A 56 -13.80 11.92 0.52
N ALA A 57 -12.76 12.75 0.49
CA ALA A 57 -11.91 12.99 1.64
C ALA A 57 -12.60 13.85 2.69
N LEU A 58 -12.50 13.46 3.96
CA LEU A 58 -13.17 14.11 5.08
C LEU A 58 -12.21 15.00 5.90
N PRO A 59 -12.61 16.20 6.32
CA PRO A 59 -11.79 17.08 7.16
C PRO A 59 -11.79 16.66 8.64
N GLU A 60 -12.72 15.79 9.04
CA GLU A 60 -12.92 15.33 10.42
C GLU A 60 -12.57 13.84 10.53
N ALA A 61 -11.35 13.49 10.15
CA ALA A 61 -10.89 12.13 10.32
C ALA A 61 -10.68 11.79 11.80
N ALA A 62 -11.75 11.29 12.42
CA ALA A 62 -11.81 10.89 13.82
C ALA A 62 -10.60 9.99 14.16
N GLY A 63 -9.79 10.42 15.12
CA GLY A 63 -8.59 9.72 15.60
C GLY A 63 -7.28 10.20 14.94
N LEU A 64 -7.20 10.28 13.61
CA LEU A 64 -5.95 10.68 12.94
C LEU A 64 -5.65 12.17 13.12
N ILE A 65 -6.68 13.03 13.06
CA ILE A 65 -6.51 14.49 13.15
C ILE A 65 -6.20 15.00 14.56
N GLN A 66 -6.37 14.15 15.58
CA GLN A 66 -5.88 14.45 16.92
C GLN A 66 -4.35 14.50 16.98
N HIS A 67 -3.67 13.80 16.06
CA HIS A 67 -2.21 13.70 16.03
C HIS A 67 -1.58 14.32 14.78
N TRP A 68 -2.26 14.29 13.62
CA TRP A 68 -1.76 14.84 12.35
C TRP A 68 -2.81 15.71 11.66
N GLN A 69 -2.48 16.96 11.32
CA GLN A 69 -3.36 17.83 10.54
C GLN A 69 -3.38 17.39 9.07
N VAL A 70 -4.18 16.36 8.74
CA VAL A 70 -4.19 15.77 7.40
C VAL A 70 -4.99 16.62 6.41
N SER A 71 -4.32 17.17 5.40
CA SER A 71 -4.93 18.00 4.36
C SER A 71 -5.90 17.23 3.46
N LEU A 72 -7.00 17.88 3.05
CA LEU A 72 -7.92 17.36 2.02
C LEU A 72 -7.26 17.25 0.64
N HIS A 73 -6.13 17.93 0.43
CA HIS A 73 -5.32 17.84 -0.79
C HIS A 73 -4.90 16.40 -1.14
N ARG A 74 -4.89 15.48 -0.15
CA ARG A 74 -4.67 14.05 -0.37
C ARG A 74 -5.62 13.42 -1.40
N ALA A 75 -6.84 13.94 -1.57
CA ALA A 75 -7.76 13.48 -2.61
C ALA A 75 -7.26 13.84 -4.02
N GLN A 76 -6.62 15.00 -4.17
CA GLN A 76 -5.96 15.38 -5.42
C GLN A 76 -4.76 14.49 -5.68
N ILE A 77 -3.94 14.25 -4.65
CA ILE A 77 -2.78 13.36 -4.75
C ILE A 77 -3.22 11.96 -5.19
N GLU A 78 -4.24 11.39 -4.55
CA GLU A 78 -4.80 10.09 -4.95
C GLU A 78 -5.22 10.09 -6.43
N ALA A 79 -6.00 11.08 -6.86
CA ALA A 79 -6.46 11.19 -8.24
C ALA A 79 -5.27 11.29 -9.22
N ASP A 80 -4.28 12.12 -8.91
CA ASP A 80 -3.11 12.35 -9.76
C ASP A 80 -2.19 11.13 -9.82
N VAL A 81 -2.00 10.42 -8.70
CA VAL A 81 -1.17 9.19 -8.64
C VAL A 81 -1.84 8.08 -9.43
N LEU A 82 -3.13 7.83 -9.20
CA LEU A 82 -3.89 6.82 -9.95
C LEU A 82 -3.87 7.12 -11.45
N LYS A 83 -4.11 8.38 -11.86
CA LYS A 83 -4.02 8.80 -13.26
C LYS A 83 -2.61 8.69 -13.83
N HIS A 84 -1.57 8.93 -13.03
CA HIS A 84 -0.19 8.78 -13.47
C HIS A 84 0.14 7.31 -13.71
N HIS A 85 -0.19 6.45 -12.76
CA HIS A 85 0.05 5.01 -12.85
C HIS A 85 -0.77 4.37 -13.97
N ALA A 86 -2.02 4.81 -14.18
CA ALA A 86 -2.87 4.35 -15.27
C ALA A 86 -2.36 4.72 -16.67
N LYS A 87 -1.50 5.74 -16.81
CA LYS A 87 -0.81 6.00 -18.10
C LYS A 87 0.21 4.93 -18.45
N ILE A 88 0.66 4.16 -17.45
CA ILE A 88 1.73 3.17 -17.57
C ILE A 88 1.12 1.76 -17.62
N CYS A 89 0.20 1.43 -16.70
CA CYS A 89 -0.45 0.12 -16.62
C CYS A 89 -1.96 0.25 -16.34
N PRO A 90 -2.78 0.78 -17.28
CA PRO A 90 -4.19 1.06 -17.04
C PRO A 90 -5.01 -0.14 -16.55
N GLU A 91 -4.62 -1.35 -16.93
CA GLU A 91 -5.30 -2.60 -16.53
C GLU A 91 -5.26 -2.85 -15.02
N TYR A 92 -4.28 -2.29 -14.30
CA TYR A 92 -4.09 -2.52 -12.86
C TYR A 92 -4.64 -1.43 -11.97
N LEU A 93 -5.15 -0.32 -12.51
CA LEU A 93 -5.64 0.80 -11.71
C LEU A 93 -7.14 0.92 -11.82
N VAL A 94 -7.78 1.38 -10.74
CA VAL A 94 -9.13 1.93 -10.83
C VAL A 94 -9.12 3.17 -11.72
N GLU A 95 -10.05 3.23 -12.68
CA GLU A 95 -10.22 4.41 -13.53
C GLU A 95 -10.75 5.60 -12.71
N VAL A 96 -10.07 6.74 -12.83
CA VAL A 96 -10.50 8.03 -12.26
C VAL A 96 -11.18 8.87 -13.34
N LEU A 97 -12.51 8.86 -13.33
CA LEU A 97 -13.35 9.58 -14.28
C LEU A 97 -13.33 11.10 -14.04
N PHE A 98 -13.38 11.51 -12.77
CA PHE A 98 -13.37 12.93 -12.40
C PHE A 98 -12.74 13.17 -11.03
N TYR A 99 -12.17 14.35 -10.84
CA TYR A 99 -11.75 14.86 -9.54
C TYR A 99 -12.25 16.29 -9.38
N ASP A 100 -12.88 16.56 -8.24
CA ASP A 100 -13.39 17.87 -7.87
C ASP A 100 -12.61 18.43 -6.68
N ALA A 101 -11.94 19.56 -6.90
CA ALA A 101 -11.13 20.22 -5.87
C ALA A 101 -11.97 20.90 -4.78
N GLU A 102 -13.18 21.37 -5.10
CA GLU A 102 -14.06 22.06 -4.15
C GLU A 102 -14.59 21.08 -3.10
N PHE A 103 -14.99 19.88 -3.54
CA PHE A 103 -15.50 18.84 -2.66
C PHE A 103 -14.45 17.85 -2.19
N SER A 104 -13.23 17.91 -2.72
CA SER A 104 -12.17 16.92 -2.50
C SER A 104 -12.69 15.50 -2.74
N ALA A 105 -13.37 15.33 -3.87
CA ALA A 105 -14.09 14.12 -4.24
C ALA A 105 -13.64 13.58 -5.59
N LEU A 106 -13.55 12.25 -5.68
CA LEU A 106 -13.24 11.50 -6.89
C LEU A 106 -14.50 10.79 -7.38
N LEU A 107 -14.67 10.76 -8.69
CA LEU A 107 -15.58 9.84 -9.38
C LEU A 107 -14.76 8.76 -10.05
N LEU A 108 -15.05 7.51 -9.71
CA LEU A 108 -14.28 6.34 -10.10
C LEU A 108 -15.18 5.32 -10.83
N GLU A 109 -14.57 4.44 -11.64
CA GLU A 109 -15.27 3.23 -12.10
C GLU A 109 -15.78 2.39 -10.91
N ASP A 110 -16.91 1.70 -11.08
CA ASP A 110 -17.38 0.72 -10.09
C ASP A 110 -16.82 -0.66 -10.39
N LEU A 111 -16.07 -1.20 -9.43
CA LEU A 111 -15.48 -2.53 -9.48
C LEU A 111 -16.26 -3.50 -8.59
N SER A 112 -17.60 -3.43 -8.62
CA SER A 112 -18.49 -4.20 -7.75
C SER A 112 -18.37 -5.72 -7.88
N ASP A 113 -17.86 -6.19 -9.02
CA ASP A 113 -17.62 -7.61 -9.30
C ASP A 113 -16.27 -8.10 -8.72
N CYS A 114 -15.47 -7.17 -8.17
CA CYS A 114 -14.25 -7.47 -7.45
C CYS A 114 -14.50 -7.46 -5.92
N MET A 115 -13.67 -8.19 -5.20
CA MET A 115 -13.60 -8.17 -3.75
C MET A 115 -12.24 -7.63 -3.28
N VAL A 116 -12.18 -7.03 -2.09
CA VAL A 116 -10.90 -6.64 -1.48
C VAL A 116 -10.06 -7.89 -1.24
N LEU A 117 -8.78 -7.88 -1.65
CA LEU A 117 -7.87 -9.01 -1.54
C LEU A 117 -7.73 -9.50 -0.08
N GLN A 118 -7.67 -8.57 0.88
CA GLN A 118 -7.71 -8.90 2.31
C GLN A 118 -8.98 -9.70 2.66
N SER A 119 -10.15 -9.26 2.18
CA SER A 119 -11.41 -9.99 2.39
C SER A 119 -11.42 -11.35 1.70
N ALA A 120 -10.75 -11.49 0.55
CA ALA A 120 -10.60 -12.78 -0.14
C ALA A 120 -9.84 -13.77 0.74
N PHE A 121 -8.69 -13.38 1.30
CA PHE A 121 -7.92 -14.23 2.20
C PHE A 121 -8.67 -14.58 3.48
N ASN A 122 -9.40 -13.63 4.06
CA ASN A 122 -10.25 -13.87 5.23
C ASN A 122 -11.35 -14.90 4.94
N ALA A 123 -11.88 -14.90 3.71
CA ALA A 123 -12.88 -15.86 3.23
C ALA A 123 -12.25 -17.15 2.67
N ALA A 124 -10.94 -17.37 2.84
CA ALA A 124 -10.17 -18.48 2.29
C ALA A 124 -10.29 -18.64 0.75
N VAL A 125 -10.58 -17.55 0.04
CA VAL A 125 -10.51 -17.48 -1.41
C VAL A 125 -9.04 -17.40 -1.82
N LEU A 126 -8.68 -18.07 -2.92
CA LEU A 126 -7.32 -18.14 -3.45
C LEU A 126 -7.22 -17.41 -4.79
N PRO A 127 -7.10 -16.07 -4.80
CA PRO A 127 -6.76 -15.33 -6.01
C PRO A 127 -5.50 -15.91 -6.67
N GLN A 128 -5.58 -16.15 -7.97
CA GLN A 128 -4.46 -16.61 -8.77
C GLN A 128 -3.69 -15.40 -9.30
N ASP A 129 -2.39 -15.56 -9.49
CA ASP A 129 -1.52 -14.58 -10.18
C ASP A 129 -1.49 -13.16 -9.59
N THR A 130 -1.99 -12.95 -8.37
CA THR A 130 -1.93 -11.64 -7.69
C THR A 130 -0.50 -11.13 -7.59
N GLY A 131 0.44 -11.99 -7.20
CA GLY A 131 1.86 -11.64 -7.15
C GLY A 131 2.39 -11.24 -8.52
N LEU A 132 2.07 -12.00 -9.57
CA LEU A 132 2.47 -11.71 -10.95
C LEU A 132 1.99 -10.32 -11.40
N HIS A 133 0.70 -10.02 -11.22
CA HIS A 133 0.11 -8.75 -11.65
C HIS A 133 0.66 -7.55 -10.88
N LEU A 134 0.78 -7.68 -9.56
CA LEU A 134 1.29 -6.60 -8.71
C LEU A 134 2.80 -6.38 -8.91
N GLY A 135 3.55 -7.45 -9.24
CA GLY A 135 4.96 -7.37 -9.61
C GLY A 135 5.17 -6.58 -10.90
N ARG A 136 4.36 -6.85 -11.94
CA ARG A 136 4.36 -6.07 -13.20
C ARG A 136 3.98 -4.61 -12.97
N TYR A 137 2.89 -4.38 -12.24
CA TYR A 137 2.40 -3.05 -11.90
C TYR A 137 3.49 -2.20 -11.26
N LEU A 138 4.09 -2.69 -10.16
CA LEU A 138 5.10 -1.93 -9.43
C LEU A 138 6.40 -1.77 -10.22
N ALA A 139 6.84 -2.79 -10.96
CA ALA A 139 8.06 -2.68 -11.76
C ALA A 139 7.93 -1.58 -12.82
N ASN A 140 6.83 -1.56 -13.57
CA ASN A 140 6.61 -0.56 -14.61
C ASN A 140 6.41 0.84 -14.01
N THR A 141 5.49 1.01 -13.06
CA THR A 141 5.21 2.33 -12.47
C THR A 141 6.42 2.92 -11.77
N SER A 142 7.20 2.10 -11.05
CA SER A 142 8.45 2.52 -10.44
C SER A 142 9.50 2.92 -11.47
N PHE A 143 9.68 2.12 -12.51
CA PHE A 143 10.69 2.39 -13.54
C PHE A 143 10.37 3.68 -14.31
N TYR A 144 9.16 3.80 -14.84
CA TYR A 144 8.79 4.94 -15.70
C TYR A 144 8.61 6.27 -14.95
N SER A 145 8.54 6.24 -13.61
CA SER A 145 8.53 7.44 -12.78
C SER A 145 9.90 7.80 -12.18
N SER A 146 10.95 7.04 -12.51
CA SER A 146 12.29 7.18 -11.93
C SER A 146 13.30 7.93 -12.82
N ASP A 147 14.47 8.22 -12.24
CA ASP A 147 15.60 8.84 -12.93
C ASP A 147 16.24 7.91 -14.00
N PHE A 148 15.83 6.64 -14.14
CA PHE A 148 16.27 5.79 -15.26
C PHE A 148 15.77 6.29 -16.62
N VAL A 149 14.59 6.92 -16.66
CA VAL A 149 13.97 7.41 -17.89
C VAL A 149 13.62 8.89 -17.86
N LEU A 150 13.37 9.45 -16.67
CA LEU A 150 13.02 10.86 -16.52
C LEU A 150 14.27 11.73 -16.44
N THR A 151 14.22 12.88 -17.11
CA THR A 151 15.25 13.92 -16.93
C THR A 151 15.09 14.60 -15.57
N GLY A 152 16.20 15.11 -15.03
CA GLY A 152 16.22 15.82 -13.74
C GLY A 152 15.16 16.93 -13.59
N PRO A 153 14.96 17.83 -14.58
CA PRO A 153 13.92 18.86 -14.50
C PRO A 153 12.51 18.30 -14.44
N VAL A 154 12.20 17.27 -15.26
CA VAL A 154 10.88 16.63 -15.26
C VAL A 154 10.62 15.97 -13.91
N LYS A 155 11.59 15.20 -13.41
CA LYS A 155 11.48 14.49 -12.14
C LYS A 155 11.31 15.45 -10.96
N LYS A 156 12.07 16.56 -10.91
CA LYS A 156 11.91 17.59 -9.87
C LYS A 156 10.55 18.28 -9.93
N ALA A 157 10.02 18.56 -11.11
CA ALA A 157 8.67 19.10 -11.26
C ALA A 157 7.60 18.10 -10.75
N ARG A 158 7.80 16.80 -10.98
CA ARG A 158 6.93 15.74 -10.44
C ARG A 158 7.02 15.63 -8.91
N GLN A 159 8.21 15.74 -8.33
CA GLN A 159 8.36 15.80 -6.87
C GLN A 159 7.59 16.96 -6.23
N LEU A 160 7.56 18.13 -6.89
CA LEU A 160 6.76 19.27 -6.43
C LEU A 160 5.26 19.00 -6.57
N GLN A 161 4.84 18.40 -7.69
CA GLN A 161 3.43 18.05 -7.92
C GLN A 161 2.91 17.05 -6.88
N PHE A 162 3.71 16.02 -6.56
CA PHE A 162 3.35 14.94 -5.64
C PHE A 162 3.91 15.15 -4.23
N SER A 163 4.09 16.42 -3.83
CA SER A 163 4.48 16.74 -2.46
C SER A 163 3.29 16.49 -1.53
N ASN A 164 3.48 15.59 -0.56
CA ASN A 164 2.40 15.13 0.32
C ASN A 164 2.86 15.10 1.79
N PRO A 165 3.32 16.25 2.34
CA PRO A 165 4.10 16.27 3.58
C PRO A 165 3.31 15.76 4.79
N GLU A 166 2.00 16.01 4.88
CA GLU A 166 1.21 15.59 6.04
C GLU A 166 1.04 14.07 6.10
N LEU A 167 0.85 13.40 4.96
CA LEU A 167 0.71 11.95 4.91
C LEU A 167 2.08 11.27 4.98
N CYS A 168 3.15 11.89 4.45
CA CYS A 168 4.52 11.45 4.71
C CYS A 168 4.83 11.45 6.21
N LEU A 169 4.46 12.50 6.95
CA LEU A 169 4.66 12.57 8.39
C LEU A 169 3.91 11.46 9.15
N VAL A 170 2.68 11.13 8.74
CA VAL A 170 1.94 9.99 9.29
C VAL A 170 2.75 8.69 9.13
N THR A 171 3.31 8.45 7.95
CA THR A 171 4.17 7.28 7.69
C THR A 171 5.46 7.33 8.51
N GLU A 172 6.11 8.49 8.59
CA GLU A 172 7.35 8.71 9.36
C GLU A 172 7.18 8.35 10.85
N ASP A 173 6.08 8.77 11.44
CA ASP A 173 5.78 8.51 12.84
C ASP A 173 5.35 7.05 13.03
N LEU A 174 4.34 6.60 12.28
CA LEU A 174 3.71 5.29 12.50
C LEU A 174 4.54 4.09 12.04
N VAL A 175 5.42 4.26 11.04
CA VAL A 175 6.24 3.16 10.51
C VAL A 175 7.62 3.12 11.15
N PHE A 176 8.21 4.29 11.45
CA PHE A 176 9.64 4.39 11.80
C PHE A 176 9.92 4.96 13.20
N THR A 177 8.91 5.46 13.92
CA THR A 177 9.12 6.11 15.22
C THR A 177 8.36 5.40 16.33
N ASP A 178 7.04 5.43 16.29
CA ASP A 178 6.18 4.97 17.39
C ASP A 178 6.44 3.51 17.77
N PRO A 179 6.56 2.55 16.84
CA PRO A 179 6.70 1.14 17.22
C PRO A 179 8.02 0.82 17.96
N TYR A 180 9.01 1.71 17.90
CA TYR A 180 10.35 1.50 18.44
C TYR A 180 10.60 2.26 19.75
N CYS A 181 9.57 2.87 20.32
CA CYS A 181 9.63 3.47 21.64
C CYS A 181 8.31 3.28 22.40
N ASN A 182 8.32 3.62 23.70
CA ASN A 182 7.10 3.63 24.50
C ASN A 182 6.21 4.83 24.12
N HIS A 183 5.50 4.71 23.01
CA HIS A 183 4.62 5.74 22.48
C HIS A 183 3.15 5.47 22.82
N GLU A 184 2.39 6.51 23.20
CA GLU A 184 0.97 6.40 23.58
C GLU A 184 0.05 5.88 22.47
N ARG A 185 0.51 6.02 21.22
CA ARG A 185 -0.21 5.58 20.00
C ARG A 185 -0.07 4.09 19.72
N ASN A 186 0.85 3.40 20.40
CA ASN A 186 1.01 1.96 20.22
C ASN A 186 -0.16 1.19 20.85
N SER A 187 -0.64 0.17 20.16
CA SER A 187 -1.66 -0.74 20.66
C SER A 187 -1.00 -1.93 21.36
N LEU A 188 -0.54 -1.70 22.59
CA LEU A 188 0.24 -2.69 23.34
C LEU A 188 -0.62 -3.81 23.92
N ASN A 189 -0.15 -5.04 23.78
CA ASN A 189 -0.65 -6.19 24.51
C ASN A 189 0.24 -6.45 25.74
N PHE A 190 -0.33 -6.41 26.95
CA PHE A 190 0.40 -6.60 28.21
C PHE A 190 1.22 -7.90 28.25
N ALA A 191 0.74 -8.96 27.58
CA ALA A 191 1.44 -10.25 27.53
C ALA A 191 2.77 -10.19 26.74
N GLN A 192 2.95 -9.18 25.89
CA GLN A 192 4.12 -9.02 25.03
C GLN A 192 5.09 -7.95 25.51
N LEU A 193 4.78 -7.26 26.62
CA LEU A 193 5.60 -6.15 27.13
C LEU A 193 7.08 -6.49 27.33
N PRO A 194 7.49 -7.68 27.80
CA PRO A 194 8.91 -8.03 27.90
C PRO A 194 9.60 -7.97 26.53
N GLN A 195 9.04 -8.63 25.51
CA GLN A 195 9.58 -8.64 24.15
C GLN A 195 9.58 -7.25 23.50
N ILE A 196 8.52 -6.47 23.74
CA ILE A 196 8.41 -5.09 23.25
C ILE A 196 9.46 -4.20 23.93
N GLY A 197 9.71 -4.42 25.23
CA GLY A 197 10.77 -3.74 25.97
C GLY A 197 12.16 -4.05 25.41
N ASP A 198 12.43 -5.31 25.07
CA ASP A 198 13.68 -5.72 24.42
C ASP A 198 13.85 -5.04 23.04
N LEU A 199 12.77 -4.95 22.26
CA LEU A 199 12.75 -4.25 20.97
C LEU A 199 13.10 -2.76 21.14
N TRP A 200 12.51 -2.08 22.14
CA TRP A 200 12.77 -0.67 22.43
C TRP A 200 14.17 -0.39 22.99
N GLN A 201 14.86 -1.40 23.54
CA GLN A 201 16.22 -1.27 24.06
C GLN A 201 17.29 -1.78 23.07
N ASN A 202 16.88 -2.30 21.91
CA ASN A 202 17.80 -2.81 20.91
C ASN A 202 18.36 -1.67 20.05
N ASP A 203 19.49 -1.10 20.50
CA ASP A 203 20.18 0.00 19.82
C ASP A 203 20.56 -0.33 18.36
N ALA A 204 20.93 -1.59 18.09
CA ALA A 204 21.30 -2.02 16.74
C ALA A 204 20.08 -2.01 15.80
N LEU A 205 18.92 -2.49 16.27
CA LEU A 205 17.66 -2.40 15.52
C LEU A 205 17.26 -0.96 15.28
N GLN A 206 17.32 -0.11 16.30
CA GLN A 206 16.99 1.32 16.17
C GLN A 206 17.88 2.02 15.16
N ALA A 207 19.18 1.71 15.12
CA ALA A 207 20.10 2.25 14.12
C ALA A 207 19.72 1.82 12.69
N GLU A 208 19.28 0.58 12.50
CA GLU A 208 18.84 0.10 11.19
C GLU A 208 17.50 0.70 10.76
N VAL A 209 16.56 0.89 11.70
CA VAL A 209 15.30 1.63 11.48
C VAL A 209 15.58 3.09 11.14
N ALA A 210 16.53 3.74 11.81
CA ALA A 210 16.93 5.11 11.50
C ALA A 210 17.51 5.23 10.09
N GLN A 211 18.29 4.24 9.61
CA GLN A 211 18.76 4.19 8.23
C GLN A 211 17.61 4.08 7.23
N LEU A 212 16.60 3.25 7.51
CA LEU A 212 15.41 3.12 6.67
C LEU A 212 14.57 4.40 6.67
N LYS A 213 14.37 5.04 7.83
CA LYS A 213 13.71 6.35 7.95
C LYS A 213 14.44 7.42 7.13
N ALA A 214 15.76 7.49 7.24
CA ALA A 214 16.58 8.41 6.46
C ALA A 214 16.45 8.13 4.94
N GLY A 215 16.34 6.85 4.56
CA GLY A 215 16.04 6.43 3.20
C GLY A 215 14.69 6.97 2.70
N PHE A 216 13.62 6.78 3.48
CA PHE A 216 12.29 7.29 3.17
C PHE A 216 12.28 8.82 3.00
N LEU A 217 12.94 9.55 3.92
CA LEU A 217 13.01 11.01 3.90
C LEU A 217 13.82 11.59 2.73
N ALA A 218 14.87 10.90 2.27
CA ALA A 218 15.88 11.49 1.40
C ALA A 218 16.04 10.82 0.03
N LYS A 219 15.40 9.68 -0.25
CA LYS A 219 15.52 8.95 -1.52
C LYS A 219 14.22 9.02 -2.34
N PRO A 220 13.97 10.10 -3.10
CA PRO A 220 12.80 10.19 -3.96
C PRO A 220 13.03 9.42 -5.28
N GLN A 221 13.09 8.08 -5.23
CA GLN A 221 13.46 7.24 -6.38
C GLN A 221 12.37 7.16 -7.45
N ALA A 222 11.11 7.02 -7.05
CA ALA A 222 9.97 6.85 -7.94
C ALA A 222 8.70 7.43 -7.31
N LEU A 223 7.65 7.61 -8.11
CA LEU A 223 6.31 7.91 -7.59
C LEU A 223 5.74 6.63 -6.98
N LEU A 224 5.54 6.64 -5.67
CA LEU A 224 4.99 5.52 -4.92
C LEU A 224 3.46 5.56 -4.90
N HIS A 225 2.85 4.40 -4.72
CA HIS A 225 1.50 4.27 -4.19
C HIS A 225 1.43 4.76 -2.73
N GLY A 226 2.45 4.43 -1.92
CA GLY A 226 2.65 4.97 -0.58
C GLY A 226 1.89 4.27 0.55
N ASP A 227 0.91 3.43 0.24
CA ASP A 227 0.24 2.53 1.21
C ASP A 227 -0.24 1.24 0.53
N LEU A 228 0.63 0.55 -0.21
CA LEU A 228 0.23 -0.66 -0.93
C LEU A 228 0.23 -1.88 0.00
N HIS A 229 -0.97 -2.41 0.25
CA HIS A 229 -1.21 -3.63 1.03
C HIS A 229 -2.47 -4.35 0.50
N CYS A 230 -2.75 -5.58 0.94
CA CYS A 230 -3.92 -6.36 0.51
C CYS A 230 -5.30 -5.69 0.69
N GLY A 231 -5.40 -4.59 1.45
CA GLY A 231 -6.63 -3.83 1.61
C GLY A 231 -6.88 -2.82 0.48
N ASN A 232 -5.82 -2.48 -0.27
CA ASN A 232 -5.83 -1.52 -1.38
C ASN A 232 -5.74 -2.22 -2.75
N VAL A 233 -6.08 -3.51 -2.79
CA VAL A 233 -6.16 -4.32 -4.01
C VAL A 233 -7.54 -4.97 -4.08
N LEU A 234 -8.26 -4.74 -5.17
CA LEU A 234 -9.49 -5.42 -5.53
C LEU A 234 -9.17 -6.54 -6.53
N VAL A 235 -9.75 -7.71 -6.31
CA VAL A 235 -9.51 -8.90 -7.13
C VAL A 235 -10.80 -9.56 -7.57
N SER A 236 -10.79 -10.10 -8.79
CA SER A 236 -11.78 -11.03 -9.30
C SER A 236 -11.05 -12.21 -9.96
N HIS A 237 -11.78 -13.10 -10.64
CA HIS A 237 -11.17 -14.17 -11.43
C HIS A 237 -10.36 -13.66 -12.65
N GLU A 238 -10.58 -12.42 -13.08
CA GLU A 238 -9.95 -11.83 -14.28
C GLU A 238 -9.13 -10.57 -13.98
N GLN A 239 -9.38 -9.90 -12.85
CA GLN A 239 -8.89 -8.54 -12.61
C GLN A 239 -8.13 -8.40 -11.30
N HIS A 240 -7.13 -7.54 -11.32
CA HIS A 240 -6.36 -7.08 -10.16
C HIS A 240 -6.26 -5.56 -10.23
N LYS A 241 -7.00 -4.85 -9.38
CA LYS A 241 -7.18 -3.41 -9.45
C LYS A 241 -6.69 -2.75 -8.15
N VAL A 242 -5.72 -1.86 -8.27
CA VAL A 242 -5.16 -1.07 -7.18
C VAL A 242 -5.99 0.20 -6.99
N ILE A 243 -6.25 0.52 -5.72
CA ILE A 243 -7.04 1.67 -5.26
C ILE A 243 -6.31 2.34 -4.09
N GLY A 244 -6.72 3.54 -3.68
CA GLY A 244 -6.30 4.09 -2.37
C GLY A 244 -4.90 4.69 -2.33
N ALA A 245 -4.47 5.38 -3.39
CA ALA A 245 -3.13 5.96 -3.51
C ALA A 245 -2.97 7.34 -2.84
N GLU A 246 -3.68 7.61 -1.73
CA GLU A 246 -3.71 8.93 -1.08
C GLU A 246 -2.42 9.26 -0.31
N PHE A 247 -1.60 8.25 -0.02
CA PHE A 247 -0.24 8.39 0.54
C PHE A 247 0.84 8.55 -0.54
N GLY A 248 0.44 8.61 -1.82
CA GLY A 248 1.39 8.68 -2.92
C GLY A 248 2.30 9.90 -2.81
N CYS A 249 3.59 9.66 -3.03
CA CYS A 249 4.66 10.65 -2.96
C CYS A 249 5.89 10.10 -3.70
N TYR A 250 6.88 10.95 -3.95
CA TYR A 250 8.17 10.46 -4.44
C TYR A 250 9.00 9.90 -3.30
N GLY A 251 9.30 8.61 -3.34
CA GLY A 251 10.02 7.91 -2.28
C GLY A 251 10.81 6.69 -2.77
N PRO A 252 11.34 5.87 -1.86
CA PRO A 252 12.15 4.71 -2.20
C PRO A 252 11.28 3.57 -2.75
N ILE A 253 11.63 3.00 -3.89
CA ILE A 253 10.85 1.94 -4.56
C ILE A 253 10.66 0.72 -3.63
N GLY A 254 11.68 0.43 -2.80
CA GLY A 254 11.63 -0.64 -1.82
C GLY A 254 10.48 -0.52 -0.80
N PHE A 255 9.89 0.67 -0.64
CA PHE A 255 8.80 0.88 0.31
C PHE A 255 7.53 0.17 -0.12
N ASP A 256 7.04 0.40 -1.35
CA ASP A 256 5.82 -0.24 -1.86
C ASP A 256 5.99 -1.75 -2.04
N THR A 257 7.17 -2.20 -2.53
CA THR A 257 7.46 -3.63 -2.64
C THR A 257 7.51 -4.29 -1.25
N GLY A 258 8.11 -3.61 -0.28
CA GLY A 258 8.24 -4.08 1.09
C GLY A 258 6.90 -4.16 1.81
N THR A 259 6.07 -3.13 1.73
CA THR A 259 4.75 -3.09 2.39
C THR A 259 3.80 -4.13 1.79
N PHE A 260 3.87 -4.35 0.48
CA PHE A 260 3.07 -5.38 -0.18
C PHE A 260 3.50 -6.80 0.25
N ILE A 261 4.81 -7.11 0.22
CA ILE A 261 5.34 -8.40 0.71
C ILE A 261 4.96 -8.62 2.17
N ALA A 262 5.12 -7.60 3.02
CA ALA A 262 4.73 -7.68 4.43
C ALA A 262 3.24 -7.95 4.60
N SER A 263 2.38 -7.37 3.76
CA SER A 263 0.94 -7.64 3.80
C SER A 263 0.59 -9.10 3.46
N LEU A 264 1.32 -9.74 2.54
CA LEU A 264 1.18 -11.17 2.25
C LEU A 264 1.71 -12.04 3.40
N ILE A 265 2.86 -11.68 3.99
CA ILE A 265 3.43 -12.38 5.16
C ILE A 265 2.50 -12.31 6.36
N LEU A 266 1.91 -11.14 6.63
CA LEU A 266 0.91 -10.96 7.69
C LEU A 266 -0.27 -11.92 7.51
N ASN A 267 -0.81 -11.97 6.30
CA ASN A 267 -1.89 -12.90 5.96
C ASN A 267 -1.44 -14.35 6.12
N PHE A 268 -0.22 -14.70 5.70
CA PHE A 268 0.33 -16.05 5.81
C PHE A 268 0.46 -16.52 7.26
N LEU A 269 1.03 -15.68 8.13
CA LEU A 269 1.20 -16.02 9.55
C LEU A 269 -0.13 -16.01 10.31
N ALA A 270 -1.10 -15.22 9.90
CA ALA A 270 -2.45 -15.25 10.47
C ALA A 270 -3.26 -16.51 10.10
N GLN A 271 -2.77 -17.36 9.19
CA GLN A 271 -3.42 -18.63 8.86
C GLN A 271 -2.97 -19.79 9.76
N ASP A 272 -3.92 -20.47 10.40
CA ASP A 272 -3.69 -21.69 11.20
C ASP A 272 -3.01 -22.77 10.32
N PRO A 273 -1.77 -23.20 10.64
CA PRO A 273 -1.02 -24.17 9.85
C PRO A 273 -1.75 -25.50 9.64
N ALA A 274 -2.58 -25.92 10.60
CA ALA A 274 -3.28 -27.20 10.53
C ALA A 274 -4.57 -27.15 9.69
N LYS A 275 -5.15 -25.95 9.51
CA LYS A 275 -6.47 -25.78 8.87
C LYS A 275 -6.39 -25.13 7.50
N SER A 276 -5.37 -24.32 7.25
CA SER A 276 -5.29 -23.44 6.07
C SER A 276 -4.11 -23.76 5.15
N VAL A 277 -3.77 -25.05 4.97
CA VAL A 277 -2.59 -25.50 4.21
C VAL A 277 -2.56 -24.92 2.79
N SER A 278 -3.67 -25.01 2.05
CA SER A 278 -3.74 -24.53 0.67
C SER A 278 -3.59 -23.01 0.55
N LEU A 279 -4.19 -22.25 1.49
CA LEU A 279 -4.07 -20.80 1.52
C LEU A 279 -2.66 -20.35 1.91
N ARG A 280 -2.04 -21.01 2.89
CA ARG A 280 -0.63 -20.77 3.25
C ARG A 280 0.30 -21.02 2.07
N HIS A 281 0.10 -22.13 1.35
CA HIS A 281 0.87 -22.42 0.14
C HIS A 281 0.65 -21.37 -0.96
N ASN A 282 -0.60 -20.96 -1.19
CA ASN A 282 -0.92 -19.91 -2.15
C ASN A 282 -0.26 -18.57 -1.77
N LEU A 283 -0.31 -18.14 -0.51
CA LEU A 283 0.30 -16.90 -0.05
C LEU A 283 1.84 -16.91 -0.23
N LEU A 284 2.51 -18.02 0.11
CA LEU A 284 3.94 -18.17 -0.17
C LEU A 284 4.23 -18.11 -1.66
N HIS A 285 3.41 -18.77 -2.47
CA HIS A 285 3.54 -18.73 -3.93
C HIS A 285 3.31 -17.32 -4.49
N GLN A 286 2.37 -16.54 -3.94
CA GLN A 286 2.17 -15.15 -4.37
C GLN A 286 3.37 -14.26 -4.00
N ILE A 287 4.03 -14.48 -2.86
CA ILE A 287 5.29 -13.79 -2.51
C ILE A 287 6.38 -14.14 -3.52
N ASP A 288 6.51 -15.44 -3.85
CA ASP A 288 7.45 -15.94 -4.86
C ASP A 288 7.25 -15.27 -6.23
N LEU A 289 6.02 -15.37 -6.77
CA LEU A 289 5.64 -14.77 -8.05
C LEU A 289 5.87 -13.27 -8.07
N PHE A 290 5.50 -12.57 -7.00
CA PHE A 290 5.62 -11.11 -6.93
C PHE A 290 7.06 -10.64 -7.12
N TRP A 291 7.99 -11.17 -6.33
CA TRP A 291 9.37 -10.70 -6.38
C TRP A 291 10.08 -11.17 -7.65
N GLN A 292 9.83 -12.39 -8.11
CA GLN A 292 10.39 -12.88 -9.38
C GLN A 292 9.94 -12.00 -10.55
N GLU A 293 8.64 -11.73 -10.66
CA GLU A 293 8.10 -10.92 -11.76
C GLU A 293 8.55 -9.46 -11.67
N PHE A 294 8.54 -8.87 -10.46
CA PHE A 294 9.02 -7.51 -10.25
C PHE A 294 10.49 -7.39 -10.67
N SER A 295 11.36 -8.24 -10.13
CA SER A 295 12.81 -8.15 -10.35
C SER A 295 13.19 -8.44 -11.81
N LEU A 296 12.53 -9.40 -12.46
CA LEU A 296 12.71 -9.68 -13.89
C LEU A 296 12.24 -8.52 -14.77
N THR A 297 11.05 -7.99 -14.51
CA THR A 297 10.48 -6.88 -15.28
C THR A 297 11.32 -5.62 -15.12
N PHE A 298 11.64 -5.25 -13.88
CA PHE A 298 12.42 -4.05 -13.58
C PHE A 298 13.84 -4.13 -14.15
N SER A 299 14.51 -5.28 -14.04
CA SER A 299 15.83 -5.48 -14.65
C SER A 299 15.80 -5.44 -16.18
N THR A 300 14.76 -6.01 -16.79
CA THR A 300 14.57 -5.94 -18.25
C THR A 300 14.38 -4.50 -18.72
N LEU A 301 13.57 -3.72 -18.00
CA LEU A 301 13.35 -2.30 -18.28
C LEU A 301 14.65 -1.49 -18.11
N MET A 302 15.40 -1.70 -17.01
CA MET A 302 16.71 -1.07 -16.82
C MET A 302 17.65 -1.35 -17.99
N GLN A 303 17.72 -2.59 -18.46
CA GLN A 303 18.62 -2.98 -19.56
C GLN A 303 18.22 -2.38 -20.91
N LYS A 304 16.92 -2.30 -21.20
CA LYS A 304 16.42 -1.96 -22.53
C LYS A 304 16.02 -0.50 -22.71
N GLU A 305 15.60 0.16 -21.64
CA GLU A 305 14.87 1.43 -21.72
C GLU A 305 15.51 2.57 -20.92
N THR A 306 16.56 2.32 -20.14
CA THR A 306 17.28 3.39 -19.44
C THR A 306 17.84 4.39 -20.43
N THR A 307 17.48 5.67 -20.28
CA THR A 307 17.92 6.75 -21.15
C THR A 307 19.15 7.47 -20.62
N ASP A 308 19.39 7.45 -19.30
CA ASP A 308 20.60 8.02 -18.69
C ASP A 308 21.84 7.14 -18.96
N GLN A 309 22.88 7.74 -19.54
CA GLN A 309 24.09 7.05 -19.96
C GLN A 309 24.86 6.39 -18.79
N ASN A 310 24.88 7.00 -17.61
CA ASN A 310 25.58 6.43 -16.46
C ASN A 310 24.81 5.24 -15.89
N PHE A 311 23.48 5.32 -15.89
CA PHE A 311 22.62 4.26 -15.38
C PHE A 311 22.47 3.07 -16.34
N GLN A 312 22.92 3.19 -17.59
CA GLN A 312 23.05 2.06 -18.52
C GLN A 312 24.19 1.08 -18.14
N ASN A 313 25.05 1.45 -17.19
CA ASN A 313 26.11 0.57 -16.72
C ASN A 313 25.51 -0.70 -16.04
N SER A 314 25.80 -1.87 -16.59
CA SER A 314 25.22 -3.14 -16.12
C SER A 314 25.62 -3.51 -14.69
N ILE A 315 26.82 -3.14 -14.25
CA ILE A 315 27.29 -3.36 -12.87
C ILE A 315 26.49 -2.48 -11.91
N TYR A 316 26.27 -1.21 -12.27
CA TYR A 316 25.43 -0.31 -11.48
C TYR A 316 23.99 -0.82 -11.38
N GLN A 317 23.39 -1.30 -12.47
CA GLN A 317 22.04 -1.86 -12.46
C GLN A 317 21.92 -3.09 -11.53
N GLN A 318 22.94 -3.94 -11.49
CA GLN A 318 23.01 -5.07 -10.55
C GLN A 318 23.07 -4.58 -9.10
N TRP A 319 23.93 -3.59 -8.79
CA TRP A 319 24.01 -3.00 -7.46
C TRP A 319 22.70 -2.31 -7.05
N TYR A 320 22.04 -1.65 -7.99
CA TYR A 320 20.76 -1.00 -7.76
C TYR A 320 19.68 -2.01 -7.38
N LEU A 321 19.56 -3.11 -8.15
CA LEU A 321 18.58 -4.16 -7.86
C LEU A 321 18.87 -4.85 -6.52
N GLN A 322 20.15 -5.07 -6.19
CA GLN A 322 20.55 -5.59 -4.89
C GLN A 322 20.15 -4.62 -3.77
N GLN A 323 20.44 -3.33 -3.89
CA GLN A 323 20.04 -2.33 -2.89
C GLN A 323 18.52 -2.25 -2.75
N LEU A 324 17.78 -2.34 -3.86
CA LEU A 324 16.31 -2.34 -3.86
C LEU A 324 15.77 -3.53 -3.07
N TRP A 325 16.35 -4.72 -3.23
CA TRP A 325 15.99 -5.89 -2.42
C TRP A 325 16.26 -5.66 -0.93
N GLN A 326 17.42 -5.09 -0.58
CA GLN A 326 17.74 -4.77 0.82
C GLN A 326 16.74 -3.77 1.40
N ASP A 327 16.40 -2.72 0.66
CA ASP A 327 15.40 -1.73 1.08
C ASP A 327 14.01 -2.39 1.20
N THR A 328 13.63 -3.26 0.26
CA THR A 328 12.38 -4.06 0.29
C THR A 328 12.25 -4.87 1.57
N LEU A 329 13.28 -5.63 1.94
CA LEU A 329 13.30 -6.42 3.18
C LEU A 329 13.22 -5.53 4.43
N GLY A 330 13.94 -4.40 4.43
CA GLY A 330 13.92 -3.45 5.53
C GLY A 330 12.53 -2.87 5.77
N TYR A 331 11.90 -2.33 4.73
CA TYR A 331 10.55 -1.78 4.85
C TYR A 331 9.50 -2.84 5.12
N ALA A 332 9.64 -4.06 4.59
CA ALA A 332 8.79 -5.18 4.96
C ALA A 332 8.87 -5.46 6.47
N GLY A 333 10.08 -5.52 7.04
CA GLY A 333 10.25 -5.72 8.48
C GLY A 333 9.65 -4.59 9.33
N CYS A 334 9.79 -3.33 8.91
CA CYS A 334 9.13 -2.20 9.58
C CYS A 334 7.61 -2.31 9.51
N GLU A 335 7.06 -2.69 8.36
CA GLU A 335 5.62 -2.90 8.17
C GLU A 335 5.09 -4.03 9.08
N LEU A 336 5.81 -5.15 9.18
CA LEU A 336 5.43 -6.26 10.08
C LEU A 336 5.35 -5.79 11.55
N ILE A 337 6.37 -5.04 12.02
CA ILE A 337 6.41 -4.53 13.39
C ILE A 337 5.27 -3.53 13.63
N ARG A 338 5.12 -2.52 12.75
CA ARG A 338 4.13 -1.45 12.94
C ARG A 338 2.69 -1.94 12.86
N ARG A 339 2.41 -2.97 12.05
CA ARG A 339 1.08 -3.61 11.95
C ARG A 339 0.77 -4.58 13.09
N THR A 340 1.76 -4.92 13.93
CA THR A 340 1.59 -5.82 15.07
C THR A 340 1.37 -5.07 16.39
N LEU A 341 2.13 -4.01 16.66
CA LEU A 341 2.03 -3.26 17.94
C LEU A 341 1.74 -1.76 17.79
N GLY A 342 1.75 -1.22 16.55
CA GLY A 342 1.51 0.19 16.29
C GLY A 342 0.02 0.56 16.32
N TRP A 343 -0.28 1.81 15.96
CA TRP A 343 -1.64 2.37 15.96
C TRP A 343 -2.64 1.56 15.09
N ALA A 344 -2.20 1.15 13.90
CA ALA A 344 -3.06 0.55 12.90
C ALA A 344 -2.82 -0.96 12.77
N GLU A 345 -3.30 -1.74 13.76
CA GLU A 345 -3.24 -3.21 13.73
C GLU A 345 -3.79 -3.77 12.40
N SER A 346 -3.09 -4.75 11.83
CA SER A 346 -3.51 -5.45 10.61
C SER A 346 -4.91 -6.06 10.76
N GLU A 347 -5.73 -5.95 9.72
CA GLU A 347 -7.05 -6.59 9.68
C GLU A 347 -6.96 -8.11 9.88
N ALA A 348 -5.91 -8.74 9.35
CA ALA A 348 -5.66 -10.18 9.54
C ALA A 348 -5.51 -10.55 11.03
N LEU A 349 -4.93 -9.67 11.85
CA LEU A 349 -4.80 -9.89 13.30
C LEU A 349 -6.09 -9.58 14.07
N LYS A 350 -6.89 -8.61 13.61
CA LYS A 350 -8.17 -8.26 14.24
C LYS A 350 -9.19 -9.39 14.17
N GLN A 351 -9.12 -10.21 13.13
CA GLN A 351 -10.06 -11.30 12.89
C GLN A 351 -9.70 -12.61 13.61
N LEU A 352 -8.55 -12.68 14.28
CA LEU A 352 -8.17 -13.85 15.06
C LEU A 352 -8.95 -13.90 16.39
N GLU A 353 -9.90 -14.83 16.48
CA GLU A 353 -10.73 -15.04 17.68
C GLU A 353 -9.97 -15.76 18.81
N ASP A 354 -9.11 -16.73 18.48
CA ASP A 354 -8.27 -17.44 19.45
C ASP A 354 -7.13 -16.54 19.92
N ARG A 355 -7.24 -16.09 21.18
CA ARG A 355 -6.26 -15.20 21.81
C ARG A 355 -4.86 -15.79 21.91
N ASN A 356 -4.73 -17.10 22.14
CA ASN A 356 -3.42 -17.76 22.24
C ASN A 356 -2.76 -17.84 20.87
N PHE A 357 -3.54 -18.21 19.85
CA PHE A 357 -3.05 -18.20 18.47
C PHE A 357 -2.68 -16.78 18.04
N LYS A 358 -3.52 -15.77 18.30
CA LYS A 358 -3.21 -14.36 18.02
C LYS A 358 -1.90 -13.93 18.67
N LEU A 359 -1.68 -14.23 19.95
CA LEU A 359 -0.44 -13.92 20.65
C LEU A 359 0.78 -14.59 20.02
N GLN A 360 0.65 -15.85 19.63
CA GLN A 360 1.72 -16.58 18.93
C GLN A 360 2.07 -15.91 17.60
N VAL A 361 1.06 -15.56 16.79
CA VAL A 361 1.26 -14.88 15.50
C VAL A 361 1.89 -13.51 15.69
N GLN A 362 1.41 -12.71 16.64
CA GLN A 362 2.01 -11.41 16.96
C GLN A 362 3.48 -11.56 17.38
N HIS A 363 3.82 -12.55 18.21
CA HIS A 363 5.21 -12.82 18.57
C HIS A 363 6.06 -13.19 17.34
N GLN A 364 5.56 -14.07 16.47
CA GLN A 364 6.25 -14.47 15.23
C GLN A 364 6.49 -13.27 14.31
N LEU A 365 5.50 -12.38 14.15
CA LEU A 365 5.62 -11.16 13.35
C LEU A 365 6.68 -10.21 13.89
N LEU A 366 6.74 -10.01 15.22
CA LEU A 366 7.77 -9.16 15.84
C LEU A 366 9.18 -9.74 15.69
N VAL A 367 9.33 -11.06 15.83
CA VAL A 367 10.62 -11.74 15.62
C VAL A 367 11.05 -11.64 14.16
N LEU A 368 10.14 -11.95 13.23
CA LEU A 368 10.41 -11.91 11.81
C LEU A 368 10.73 -10.48 11.36
N GLY A 369 9.93 -9.49 11.76
CA GLY A 369 10.16 -8.09 11.40
C GLY A 369 11.53 -7.58 11.83
N GLN A 370 11.95 -7.88 13.06
CA GLN A 370 13.30 -7.57 13.54
C GLN A 370 14.37 -8.29 12.71
N HIS A 371 14.17 -9.58 12.42
CA HIS A 371 15.10 -10.37 11.64
C HIS A 371 15.29 -9.80 10.22
N LEU A 372 14.19 -9.44 9.54
CA LEU A 372 14.24 -8.85 8.19
C LEU A 372 15.01 -7.53 8.20
N ILE A 373 14.75 -6.63 9.16
CA ILE A 373 15.48 -5.35 9.26
C ILE A 373 16.98 -5.58 9.47
N MET A 374 17.33 -6.47 10.41
CA MET A 374 18.71 -6.71 10.83
C MET A 374 19.53 -7.49 9.80
N GLN A 375 18.91 -8.40 9.04
CA GLN A 375 19.58 -9.23 8.04
C GLN A 375 19.41 -8.75 6.61
N ARG A 376 18.73 -7.60 6.38
CA ARG A 376 18.37 -7.16 5.03
C ARG A 376 19.54 -7.06 4.05
N LYS A 377 20.77 -6.82 4.53
CA LYS A 377 21.97 -6.66 3.69
C LYS A 377 22.55 -8.00 3.23
N GLN A 378 22.26 -9.09 3.95
CA GLN A 378 22.81 -10.43 3.70
C GLN A 378 21.76 -11.39 3.15
N MET A 379 20.51 -11.26 3.58
CA MET A 379 19.43 -12.18 3.23
C MET A 379 19.08 -12.09 1.74
N THR A 380 19.04 -13.25 1.10
CA THR A 380 18.60 -13.44 -0.28
C THR A 380 17.10 -13.76 -0.34
N PHE A 381 16.51 -13.64 -1.53
CA PHE A 381 15.10 -13.98 -1.70
C PHE A 381 14.76 -15.46 -1.42
N PRO A 382 15.56 -16.45 -1.88
CA PRO A 382 15.32 -17.84 -1.50
C PRO A 382 15.40 -18.08 0.02
N GLU A 383 16.31 -17.40 0.72
CA GLU A 383 16.39 -17.49 2.19
C GLU A 383 15.15 -16.93 2.88
N LEU A 384 14.53 -15.86 2.37
CA LEU A 384 13.24 -15.39 2.88
C LEU A 384 12.17 -16.47 2.74
N LEU A 385 12.05 -17.09 1.55
CA LEU A 385 11.03 -18.13 1.32
C LEU A 385 11.25 -19.36 2.22
N LEU A 386 12.51 -19.77 2.41
CA LEU A 386 12.85 -20.83 3.35
C LEU A 386 12.47 -20.44 4.78
N LYS A 387 12.76 -19.20 5.20
CA LYS A 387 12.42 -18.69 6.52
C LYS A 387 10.91 -18.67 6.80
N LEU A 388 10.10 -18.42 5.78
CA LEU A 388 8.64 -18.45 5.89
C LEU A 388 8.07 -19.88 5.85
N ALA A 389 8.81 -20.84 5.31
CA ALA A 389 8.41 -22.25 5.25
C ALA A 389 8.75 -23.04 6.52
N GLU A 390 9.66 -22.53 7.36
CA GLU A 390 9.93 -22.99 8.74
C GLU A 390 8.74 -22.70 9.67
#